data_AF-A0A9P6AEK6-F1
#
_entry.id   AF-A0A9P6AEK6-F1
#
_cell.length_a   1.000
_cell.length_b   1.000
_cell.length_c   1.000
_cell.angle_alpha   90.00
_cell.angle_beta   90.00
_cell.angle_gamma   90.00
#
_symmetry.space_group_name_H-M   'P 1'
#
loop_
_entity.id
_entity.type
_entity.pdbx_description
1 polymer ?
#
loop_
_entity_poly.entity_id
_entity_poly.type
_entity_poly.pdbx_seq_one_letter_code
_entity_poly.pdbx_strand_id
1 'polypeptide(L)'
;LPKLHALAHKSECSVLYSLNFTPGVGRMDGEGIEREWAEINIAGNSTKEMSEGACHDTLDNLLGDKNFRKEIGLGGFPCHLTFF
;
A
#
# COMPACT_ATOMS: atom_id res chain seq x y z
N LEU A 1 10.23 -2.33 9.07
CA LEU A 1 10.28 -0.84 9.01
C LEU A 1 10.26 -0.45 7.54
N PRO A 2 9.34 0.43 7.11
CA PRO A 2 9.40 1.03 5.78
C PRO A 2 10.76 1.71 5.55
N LYS A 3 11.22 1.73 4.30
CA LYS A 3 12.58 2.17 3.96
C LYS A 3 12.80 3.64 4.30
N LEU A 4 11.80 4.49 4.15
CA LEU A 4 11.89 5.90 4.51
C LEU A 4 12.06 6.05 6.03
N HIS A 5 11.26 5.31 6.79
CA HIS A 5 11.34 5.31 8.25
C HIS A 5 12.66 4.80 8.79
N ALA A 6 13.31 3.85 8.11
CA ALA A 6 14.64 3.39 8.52
C ALA A 6 15.72 4.49 8.48
N LEU A 7 15.52 5.60 7.76
CA LEU A 7 16.44 6.75 7.74
C LEU A 7 16.45 7.56 9.04
N ALA A 8 15.35 7.51 9.80
CA ALA A 8 15.24 8.17 11.11
C ALA A 8 15.87 7.35 12.24
N HIS A 9 16.33 6.13 11.94
CA HIS A 9 16.99 5.25 12.89
C HIS A 9 18.52 5.33 12.76
N LYS A 10 19.23 4.63 13.65
CA LYS A 10 20.68 4.48 13.54
C LYS A 10 21.05 3.75 12.25
N SER A 11 22.23 4.04 11.71
CA SER A 11 22.67 3.51 10.41
C SER A 11 22.69 1.97 10.33
N GLU A 12 22.91 1.28 11.45
CA GLU A 12 22.92 -0.19 11.50
C GLU A 12 21.53 -0.78 11.22
N CYS A 13 20.46 -0.05 11.55
CA CYS A 13 19.08 -0.48 11.32
C CYS A 13 18.75 -0.60 9.83
N SER A 14 19.33 0.25 8.98
CA SER A 14 19.08 0.23 7.53
C SER A 14 19.63 -1.05 6.85
N VAL A 15 20.66 -1.66 7.45
CA VAL A 15 21.27 -2.91 6.96
C VAL A 15 20.56 -4.12 7.58
N LEU A 16 20.41 -4.15 8.91
CA LEU A 16 19.83 -5.29 9.63
C LEU A 16 18.36 -5.54 9.30
N TYR A 17 17.60 -4.48 9.05
CA TYR A 17 16.17 -4.56 8.76
C TYR A 17 15.85 -4.20 7.31
N SER A 18 16.81 -4.36 6.41
CA SER A 18 16.60 -4.08 4.99
C SER A 18 15.62 -5.08 4.39
N LEU A 19 14.50 -4.56 3.85
CA LEU A 19 13.55 -5.37 3.10
C LEU A 19 14.20 -6.02 1.86
N ASN A 20 15.32 -5.47 1.36
CA ASN A 20 16.06 -6.06 0.24
C ASN A 20 16.76 -7.38 0.60
N PHE A 21 17.07 -7.60 1.88
CA PHE A 21 17.74 -8.81 2.37
C PHE A 21 16.81 -9.74 3.14
N THR A 22 15.51 -9.41 3.20
CA THR A 22 14.52 -10.20 3.91
C THR A 22 13.95 -11.28 2.98
N PRO A 23 14.14 -12.59 3.28
CA PRO A 23 13.62 -13.66 2.43
C PRO A 23 12.10 -13.60 2.32
N GLY A 24 11.58 -13.85 1.11
CA GLY A 24 10.13 -13.86 0.85
C GLY A 24 9.50 -12.48 0.66
N VAL A 25 10.25 -11.40 0.85
CA VAL A 25 9.78 -10.04 0.56
C VAL A 25 10.07 -9.70 -0.89
N GLY A 26 9.04 -9.28 -1.63
CA GLY A 26 9.21 -8.76 -2.98
C GLY A 26 9.98 -7.44 -3.00
N ARG A 27 10.34 -6.94 -4.19
CA ARG A 27 11.00 -5.63 -4.30
C ARG A 27 10.02 -4.51 -3.97
N MET A 28 9.99 -4.09 -2.71
CA MET A 28 9.10 -3.05 -2.19
C MET A 28 9.81 -2.05 -1.29
N ASP A 29 9.19 -0.89 -1.08
CA ASP A 29 9.64 0.17 -0.18
C ASP A 29 9.06 0.04 1.23
N GLY A 30 7.98 -0.73 1.39
CA GLY A 30 7.26 -0.85 2.66
C GLY A 30 6.26 0.29 2.92
N GLU A 31 6.15 1.25 2.01
CA GLU A 31 5.34 2.47 2.16
C GLU A 31 3.90 2.29 1.67
N GLY A 32 3.56 1.09 1.19
CA GLY A 32 2.25 0.82 0.56
C GLY A 32 1.08 1.19 1.47
N ILE A 33 1.12 0.76 2.73
CA ILE A 33 0.04 1.05 3.69
C ILE A 33 -0.08 2.53 4.02
N GLU A 34 1.03 3.26 4.04
CA GLU A 34 1.04 4.69 4.36
C GLU A 34 0.47 5.52 3.21
N ARG A 35 0.75 5.11 1.97
CA ARG A 35 0.15 5.71 0.76
C ARG A 35 -1.37 5.50 0.74
N GLU A 36 -1.83 4.28 0.99
CA GLU A 36 -3.27 4.00 1.06
C GLU A 36 -3.95 4.81 2.17
N TRP A 37 -3.33 4.90 3.35
CA TRP A 37 -3.87 5.69 4.45
C TRP A 37 -3.98 7.18 4.10
N ALA A 38 -2.95 7.76 3.48
CA ALA A 38 -2.98 9.14 3.01
C ALA A 38 -4.11 9.40 2.01
N GLU A 39 -4.39 8.45 1.12
CA GLU A 39 -5.48 8.55 0.14
C GLU A 39 -6.87 8.43 0.79
N ILE A 40 -7.05 7.53 1.77
CA ILE A 40 -8.32 7.38 2.50
C ILE A 40 -8.62 8.61 3.36
N ASN A 41 -7.59 9.21 3.96
CA ASN A 41 -7.76 10.42 4.79
C ASN A 41 -8.43 11.58 4.04
N ILE A 42 -8.29 11.65 2.71
CA ILE A 42 -8.96 12.65 1.88
C ILE A 42 -10.49 12.52 2.01
N ALA A 43 -11.01 11.30 2.14
CA ALA A 43 -12.44 11.03 2.30
C ALA A 43 -12.98 11.41 3.69
N GLY A 44 -12.11 11.60 4.69
CA GLY A 44 -12.52 11.89 6.07
C GLY A 44 -13.42 13.12 6.19
N ASN A 45 -13.15 14.18 5.41
CA ASN A 45 -13.97 15.38 5.42
C ASN A 45 -15.35 15.18 4.78
N SER A 46 -15.47 14.29 3.80
CA SER A 46 -16.77 13.97 3.17
C SER A 46 -17.60 13.00 4.00
N THR A 47 -16.95 12.12 4.77
CA THR A 47 -17.65 11.10 5.57
C THR A 47 -18.07 11.57 6.95
N LYS A 48 -17.48 12.64 7.48
CA LYS A 48 -17.77 13.13 8.85
C LYS A 48 -19.23 13.55 9.10
N GLU A 49 -19.92 14.03 8.07
CA GLU A 49 -21.32 14.50 8.18
C GLU A 49 -22.34 13.42 7.78
N MET A 50 -21.86 12.24 7.38
CA MET A 50 -22.71 11.12 6.97
C MET A 50 -23.27 10.41 8.19
N SER A 51 -24.45 9.77 8.04
CA SER A 51 -24.94 8.84 9.07
C SER A 51 -23.98 7.67 9.22
N GLU A 52 -24.01 6.98 10.37
CA GLU A 52 -23.09 5.88 10.66
C GLU A 52 -23.07 4.80 9.56
N GLY A 53 -24.25 4.35 9.12
CA GLY A 53 -24.37 3.38 8.03
C GLY A 53 -23.84 3.92 6.70
N ALA A 54 -24.18 5.15 6.34
CA ALA A 54 -23.73 5.74 5.08
C ALA A 54 -22.21 5.98 5.07
N CYS A 55 -21.63 6.36 6.22
CA CYS A 55 -20.19 6.48 6.41
C CYS A 55 -19.50 5.13 6.20
N HIS A 56 -20.01 4.07 6.85
CA HIS A 56 -19.50 2.71 6.71
C HIS A 56 -19.52 2.23 5.25
N ASP A 57 -20.69 2.31 4.60
CA ASP A 57 -20.87 1.87 3.22
C ASP A 57 -19.95 2.64 2.26
N THR A 58 -19.73 3.94 2.51
CA THR A 58 -18.85 4.77 1.69
C THR A 58 -17.39 4.35 1.85
N LEU A 59 -16.94 4.12 3.08
CA LEU A 59 -15.58 3.66 3.35
C LEU A 59 -15.34 2.27 2.76
N ASP A 60 -16.29 1.35 2.89
CA ASP A 60 -16.20 0.01 2.29
C ASP A 60 -16.10 0.05 0.76
N ASN A 61 -16.91 0.89 0.11
CA ASN A 61 -16.83 1.09 -1.33
C ASN A 61 -15.48 1.68 -1.77
N LEU A 62 -14.95 2.67 -1.03
CA LEU A 62 -13.65 3.26 -1.33
C LEU A 62 -12.52 2.22 -1.19
N LEU A 63 -12.51 1.46 -0.10
CA LEU A 63 -11.51 0.41 0.14
C LEU A 63 -11.62 -0.74 -0.88
N GLY A 64 -12.84 -1.11 -1.25
CA GLY A 64 -13.12 -2.10 -2.29
C GLY A 64 -12.56 -1.68 -3.65
N ASP A 65 -12.78 -0.43 -4.06
CA ASP A 65 -12.23 0.13 -5.30
C ASP A 65 -10.68 0.18 -5.28
N LYS A 66 -10.07 0.50 -4.13
CA LYS A 66 -8.60 0.46 -3.99
C LYS A 66 -8.04 -0.95 -4.18
N ASN A 67 -8.67 -1.94 -3.55
CA ASN A 67 -8.28 -3.34 -3.71
C ASN A 67 -8.43 -3.79 -5.16
N PHE A 68 -9.55 -3.46 -5.81
CA PHE A 68 -9.77 -3.76 -7.22
C PHE A 68 -8.70 -3.13 -8.12
N ARG A 69 -8.39 -1.84 -7.93
CA ARG A 69 -7.34 -1.13 -8.68
C ARG A 69 -5.96 -1.77 -8.49
N LYS A 70 -5.67 -2.24 -7.28
CA LYS A 70 -4.43 -2.96 -6.99
C LYS A 70 -4.39 -4.31 -7.72
N GLU A 71 -5.47 -5.08 -7.68
CA GLU A 71 -5.56 -6.38 -8.34
C GLU A 71 -5.36 -6.28 -9.86
N ILE A 72 -6.06 -5.36 -10.53
CA ILE A 72 -5.90 -5.16 -11.98
C ILE A 72 -4.50 -4.64 -12.34
N GLY A 73 -3.87 -3.85 -11.45
CA GLY A 73 -2.51 -3.34 -11.63
C GLY A 73 -1.44 -4.42 -11.51
N LEU A 74 -1.70 -5.51 -10.77
CA LEU A 74 -0.79 -6.65 -10.66
C LEU A 74 -0.80 -7.54 -11.91
N GLY A 75 -1.90 -7.56 -12.67
CA GLY A 75 -2.04 -8.35 -13.91
C GLY A 75 -1.38 -7.76 -15.15
N GLY A 76 -0.79 -6.56 -15.06
CA GLY A 76 -0.24 -5.80 -16.19
C GLY A 76 1.15 -6.18 -16.67
N PHE A 77 1.68 -7.37 -16.35
CA PHE A 77 2.91 -7.85 -17.00
C PHE A 77 2.55 -8.51 -18.33
N PRO A 78 2.86 -7.92 -19.50
CA PRO A 78 2.85 -8.69 -20.72
C PRO A 78 3.91 -9.77 -20.57
N CYS A 79 3.46 -11.03 -20.60
CA CYS A 79 4.29 -12.19 -20.82
C CYS A 79 5.12 -11.95 -22.09
N HIS A 80 6.38 -11.54 -21.93
CA HIS A 80 7.35 -11.46 -23.02
C HIS A 80 8.36 -12.59 -22.83
N LEU A 81 8.16 -13.65 -23.65
CA LEU A 81 9.15 -14.58 -24.22
C LEU A 81 10.14 -15.23 -23.24
N THR A 82 10.19 -16.55 -23.14
CA THR A 82 10.78 -17.39 -24.19
C THR A 82 10.03 -18.69 -24.45
N PHE A 83 9.82 -18.97 -25.74
CA PHE A 83 9.63 -20.32 -26.26
C PHE A 83 10.76 -21.25 -25.79
N PHE A 84 10.45 -22.55 -25.67
CA PHE A 84 11.43 -23.64 -25.64
C PHE A 84 12.50 -23.48 -26.72
#